data_AF-A0A351G3C3-F1
#
_entry.id   AF-A0A351G3C3-F1
#
_cell.length_a   1.000
_cell.length_b   1.000
_cell.length_c   1.000
_cell.angle_alpha   90.00
_cell.angle_beta   90.00
_cell.angle_gamma   90.00
#
_symmetry.space_group_name_H-M   'P 1'
#
loop_
_entity.id
_entity.type
_entity.pdbx_description
1 polymer ?
#
loop_
_entity_poly.entity_id
_entity_poly.type
_entity_poly.pdbx_seq_one_letter_code
_entity_poly.pdbx_strand_id
1 'polypeptide(L)'
;MLKSSGFEETSRYKALSTSQVVPDAFRCVQCGICSYNCPIGIDVRRFAWQGRPVIDSHCITCGECIARCPRGVLRFSRTSIIEGTDR
;
A
#
# COMPACT_ATOMS: atom_id res chain seq x y z
N MET A 1 -32.94 -0.09 -34.67
CA MET A 1 -33.80 0.56 -33.65
C MET A 1 -33.89 -0.40 -32.46
N LEU A 2 -32.85 -0.49 -31.63
CA LEU A 2 -32.66 0.22 -30.34
C LEU A 2 -33.64 -0.21 -29.24
N LYS A 3 -33.21 -1.18 -28.42
CA LYS A 3 -33.29 -1.23 -26.95
C LYS A 3 -32.11 -2.12 -26.52
N SER A 4 -30.92 -1.65 -26.18
CA SER A 4 -30.51 -0.74 -25.10
C SER A 4 -31.05 -1.16 -23.73
N SER A 5 -30.11 -1.38 -22.80
CA SER A 5 -30.27 -1.47 -21.32
C SER A 5 -30.59 -2.87 -20.77
N GLY A 6 -29.80 -3.49 -19.90
CA GLY A 6 -28.56 -3.08 -19.23
C GLY A 6 -28.17 -4.13 -18.18
N PHE A 7 -26.88 -4.42 -18.08
CA PHE A 7 -26.16 -4.86 -16.87
C PHE A 7 -26.81 -5.96 -15.99
N GLU A 8 -26.73 -7.21 -16.42
CA GLU A 8 -26.65 -8.37 -15.51
C GLU A 8 -25.17 -8.75 -15.31
N GLU A 9 -24.37 -7.81 -14.78
CA GLU A 9 -22.98 -8.04 -14.43
C GLU A 9 -22.88 -8.33 -12.94
N THR A 10 -23.13 -9.60 -12.60
CA THR A 10 -23.06 -10.11 -11.23
C THR A 10 -21.81 -9.60 -10.50
N SER A 11 -22.07 -8.72 -9.53
CA SER A 11 -21.28 -8.35 -8.36
C SER A 11 -20.25 -9.40 -7.92
N ARG A 12 -19.12 -9.47 -8.63
CA ARG A 12 -17.96 -10.34 -8.31
C ARG A 12 -16.62 -9.64 -8.49
N TYR A 13 -16.58 -8.31 -8.59
CA TYR A 13 -15.39 -7.54 -8.21
C TYR A 13 -15.25 -7.57 -6.68
N LYS A 14 -15.01 -8.79 -6.18
CA LYS A 14 -14.58 -9.12 -4.84
C LYS A 14 -13.47 -8.13 -4.50
N ALA A 15 -13.76 -7.19 -3.59
CA ALA A 15 -12.89 -6.07 -3.22
C ALA A 15 -11.42 -6.44 -3.40
N LEU A 16 -10.74 -5.82 -4.37
CA LEU A 16 -9.33 -6.06 -4.63
C LEU A 16 -8.58 -5.71 -3.34
N SER A 17 -8.17 -6.73 -2.58
CA SER A 17 -7.46 -6.54 -1.32
C SER A 17 -6.11 -5.92 -1.62
N THR A 18 -6.04 -4.59 -1.58
CA THR A 18 -4.78 -3.88 -1.75
C THR A 18 -3.97 -4.06 -0.46
N SER A 19 -2.68 -4.34 -0.60
CA SER A 19 -1.76 -4.41 0.53
C SER A 19 -0.81 -3.23 0.47
N GLN A 20 -0.73 -2.46 1.55
CA GLN A 20 0.17 -1.31 1.64
C GLN A 20 1.26 -1.56 2.68
N VAL A 21 2.42 -0.94 2.50
CA VAL A 21 3.49 -0.98 3.51
C VAL A 21 3.22 0.08 4.56
N VAL A 22 3.15 -0.30 5.83
CA VAL A 22 2.95 0.60 6.97
C VAL A 22 4.14 0.56 7.93
N PRO A 23 4.58 1.70 8.47
CA PRO A 23 5.68 1.75 9.44
C PRO A 23 5.19 1.73 10.91
N ASP A 24 6.10 1.33 11.81
CA ASP A 24 6.12 1.75 13.21
C ASP A 24 7.14 2.90 13.39
N ALA A 25 6.67 4.14 13.31
CA ALA A 25 7.53 5.32 13.29
C ALA A 25 8.44 5.44 14.52
N PHE A 26 7.96 5.06 15.71
CA PHE A 26 8.72 5.19 16.96
C PHE A 26 10.00 4.33 16.97
N ARG A 27 10.03 3.26 16.17
CA ARG A 27 11.19 2.37 16.05
C ARG A 27 12.11 2.71 14.87
N CYS A 28 11.73 3.66 14.03
CA CYS A 28 12.51 4.09 12.88
C CYS A 28 13.71 4.94 13.30
N VAL A 29 14.92 4.48 13.01
CA VAL A 29 16.18 5.22 13.26
C VAL A 29 16.71 5.95 12.02
N GLN A 30 15.87 6.10 10.99
CA GLN A 30 16.18 6.79 9.74
C GLN A 30 17.44 6.31 8.96
N CYS A 31 17.86 5.06 9.13
CA CYS A 31 19.07 4.52 8.47
C CYS A 31 19.05 4.49 6.92
N GLY A 32 17.88 4.62 6.27
CA GLY A 32 17.78 4.71 4.80
C GLY A 32 17.87 3.40 4.02
N ILE A 33 18.16 2.26 4.66
CA ILE A 33 18.28 0.96 3.99
C ILE A 33 17.02 0.58 3.20
N CYS A 34 15.82 0.93 3.71
CA CYS A 34 14.56 0.67 3.01
C CYS A 34 14.43 1.44 1.69
N SER A 35 14.86 2.70 1.64
CA SER A 35 14.86 3.50 0.40
C SER A 35 15.92 3.00 -0.57
N TYR A 36 17.13 2.69 -0.07
CA TYR A 36 18.23 2.18 -0.89
C TYR A 36 17.86 0.89 -1.64
N ASN A 37 17.16 -0.03 -0.98
CA ASN A 37 16.77 -1.30 -1.59
C ASN A 37 15.41 -1.23 -2.31
N CYS A 38 14.80 -0.05 -2.48
CA CYS A 38 13.58 0.05 -3.25
C CYS A 38 13.91 -0.06 -4.75
N PRO A 39 13.47 -1.11 -5.48
CA PRO A 39 13.87 -1.34 -6.87
C PRO A 39 13.34 -0.27 -7.85
N ILE A 40 12.37 0.53 -7.40
CA ILE A 40 11.72 1.61 -8.15
C ILE A 40 12.02 3.00 -7.53
N GLY A 41 12.95 3.08 -6.57
CA GLY A 41 13.47 4.34 -6.06
C GLY A 41 12.55 5.15 -5.13
N ILE A 42 11.52 4.55 -4.52
CA ILE A 42 10.68 5.26 -3.54
C ILE A 42 11.49 5.58 -2.29
N ASP A 43 11.41 6.82 -1.78
CA ASP A 43 12.00 7.19 -0.47
C ASP A 43 11.16 6.66 0.70
N VAL A 44 11.15 5.33 0.89
CA VAL A 44 10.40 4.63 1.95
C VAL A 44 10.76 5.15 3.35
N ARG A 45 12.02 5.53 3.58
CA ARG A 45 12.50 6.12 4.84
C ARG A 45 11.71 7.38 5.20
N ARG A 46 11.35 8.22 4.23
CA ARG A 46 10.55 9.43 4.48
C ARG A 46 9.16 9.08 4.99
N PHE A 47 8.49 8.11 4.38
CA PHE A 47 7.19 7.61 4.85
C PHE A 47 7.30 7.03 6.26
N ALA A 48 8.34 6.22 6.50
CA ALA A 48 8.60 5.60 7.81
C ALA A 48 8.83 6.64 8.91
N TRP A 49 9.61 7.67 8.64
CA TRP A 49 9.85 8.78 9.57
C TRP A 49 8.57 9.58 9.86
N GLN A 50 7.73 9.79 8.85
CA GLN A 50 6.46 10.49 9.00
C GLN A 50 5.37 9.63 9.65
N GLY A 51 5.62 8.33 9.90
CA GLY A 51 4.60 7.40 10.38
C GLY A 51 3.45 7.18 9.40
N ARG A 52 3.70 7.40 8.10
CA ARG A 52 2.69 7.27 7.05
C ARG A 52 2.88 5.96 6.30
N PRO A 53 1.79 5.32 5.82
CA PRO A 53 1.90 4.25 4.85
C PRO A 53 2.67 4.73 3.61
N VAL A 54 3.34 3.79 2.93
CA VAL A 54 3.97 4.06 1.63
C VAL A 54 2.86 4.21 0.59
N ILE A 55 2.38 5.45 0.44
CA ILE A 55 1.37 5.84 -0.54
C ILE A 55 2.10 6.44 -1.73
N ASP A 56 2.43 5.58 -2.69
CA ASP A 56 3.03 5.95 -3.97
C ASP A 56 2.46 5.03 -5.05
N SER A 57 1.97 5.61 -6.15
CA SER A 57 1.35 4.85 -7.25
C SER A 57 2.31 3.88 -7.93
N HIS A 58 3.63 4.11 -7.83
CA HIS A 58 4.62 3.22 -8.40
C HIS A 58 4.90 2.01 -7.52
N CYS A 59 4.47 2.01 -6.25
CA CYS A 59 4.75 0.92 -5.31
C CYS A 59 4.18 -0.42 -5.80
N ILE A 60 5.06 -1.28 -6.32
CA ILE A 60 4.71 -2.62 -6.83
C ILE A 60 4.58 -3.70 -5.74
N THR A 61 4.47 -3.28 -4.47
CA THR A 61 4.29 -4.18 -3.30
C THR A 61 5.28 -5.35 -3.20
N CYS A 62 6.52 -5.19 -3.70
CA CYS A 62 7.55 -6.24 -3.73
C CYS A 62 8.06 -6.70 -2.34
N GLY A 63 7.95 -5.86 -1.31
CA GLY A 63 8.33 -6.20 0.06
C GLY A 63 9.82 -6.07 0.42
N GLU A 64 10.69 -5.64 -0.51
CA GLU A 64 12.13 -5.52 -0.24
C GLU A 64 12.45 -4.55 0.92
N CYS A 65 11.72 -3.43 0.99
CA CYS A 65 11.87 -2.49 2.11
C CYS A 65 11.53 -3.10 3.48
N ILE A 66 10.59 -4.05 3.52
CA ILE A 66 10.23 -4.81 4.73
C ILE A 66 11.37 -5.78 5.07
N ALA A 67 11.78 -6.61 4.11
CA ALA A 67 12.80 -7.63 4.30
C ALA A 67 14.15 -7.05 4.73
N ARG A 68 14.52 -5.87 4.23
CA ARG A 68 15.80 -5.23 4.51
C ARG A 68 15.80 -4.31 5.72
N CYS A 69 14.66 -4.02 6.33
CA CYS A 69 14.63 -3.13 7.48
C CYS A 69 15.29 -3.81 8.70
N PRO A 70 16.49 -3.38 9.17
CA PRO A 70 17.19 -4.06 10.25
C PRO A 70 16.48 -3.92 11.59
N ARG A 71 15.58 -2.94 11.71
CA ARG A 71 14.76 -2.71 12.90
C ARG A 71 13.39 -3.36 12.82
N GLY A 72 13.03 -4.01 11.70
CA GLY A 72 11.70 -4.63 11.51
C GLY A 72 10.55 -3.63 11.66
N VAL A 73 10.71 -2.39 11.17
CA VAL A 73 9.76 -1.29 11.33
C VAL A 73 8.59 -1.38 10.35
N LEU A 74 8.80 -1.98 9.19
CA LEU A 74 7.84 -2.00 8.09
C LEU A 74 7.10 -3.33 8.05
N ARG A 75 5.82 -3.31 7.68
CA ARG A 75 5.00 -4.51 7.46
C ARG A 75 3.93 -4.26 6.40
N PHE A 76 3.38 -5.32 5.83
CA PHE A 76 2.16 -5.20 5.01
C PHE A 76 0.92 -5.04 5.89
N SER A 77 0.00 -4.19 5.45
CA SER A 77 -1.35 -4.04 5.99
C SER A 77 -2.35 -4.18 4.86
N ARG A 78 -3.40 -4.98 5.06
CA ARG A 78 -4.54 -5.03 4.14
C ARG A 78 -5.35 -3.75 4.26
N THR A 79 -5.64 -3.09 3.16
CA THR A 79 -6.66 -2.04 3.09
C THR A 79 -7.96 -2.67 2.62
N SER A 80 -8.95 -2.75 3.50
CA SER A 80 -10.33 -3.00 3.09
C SER A 80 -10.88 -1.68 2.57
N ILE A 81 -10.92 -1.53 1.24
CA ILE A 81 -11.67 -0.44 0.62
C ILE A 81 -13.15 -0.81 0.78
N ILE A 82 -13.72 -0.45 1.92
CA ILE A 82 -15.16 -0.24 2.07
C ILE A 82 -15.35 1.28 1.93
N GLU A 83 -15.42 1.75 0.69
CA GLU A 83 -15.88 3.11 0.41
C GLU A 83 -17.41 3.06 0.27
N GLY A 84 -18.11 3.82 1.13
CA GLY A 84 -19.52 4.18 0.95
C GLY A 84 -20.54 3.32 1.71
N THR A 85 -20.77 3.63 2.99
CA THR A 85 -22.16 3.67 3.48
C THR A 85 -22.57 5.12 3.46
N ASP A 86 -23.63 5.38 2.72
CA ASP A 86 -24.31 6.67 2.61
C ASP A 86 -24.56 7.28 4.00
N ARG A 87 -24.40 8.61 4.08
CA ARG A 87 -25.23 9.47 4.92
C ARG A 87 -25.90 10.49 4.02
#